data_AF-A0A292YQD5-F1
#
_entry.id   AF-A0A292YQD5-F1
#
_cell.length_a   1.000
_cell.length_b   1.000
_cell.length_c   1.000
_cell.angle_alpha   90.00
_cell.angle_beta   90.00
_cell.angle_gamma   90.00
#
_symmetry.space_group_name_H-M   'P 1'
#
loop_
_entity.id
_entity.type
_entity.pdbx_description
1 polymer ?
#
loop_
_entity_poly.entity_id
_entity_poly.type
_entity_poly.pdbx_seq_one_letter_code
_entity_poly.pdbx_strand_id
1 'polypeptide(L)'
;MIRIASLLFVSLLLLTGCGANQSPDGAAAISATVAAINGEPITQEDLDFYQLINRLQIAINLEAEKQKLQGKELAEAIKYWQSLEKVVSDRNNLLTQIIRLRAVSLLAKEKGHTASDSEVENEMQKVKEIYAQYPVATDLIKQYGEAKFWSKQRSQYQMIVLSKKVQQDVLNTVKQANPQAEGKEVNVLAQKKYEELLVSQMGTLKIEIHDKKTE
;
A
#
# COMPACT_ATOMS: atom_id res chain seq x y z
N MET A 1 -11.08 -13.49 22.06
CA MET A 1 -11.36 -13.41 20.61
C MET A 1 -11.08 -12.00 20.12
N ILE A 2 -9.84 -11.71 19.74
CA ILE A 2 -9.48 -10.41 19.16
C ILE A 2 -9.81 -10.51 17.67
N ARG A 3 -10.95 -9.96 17.28
CA ARG A 3 -11.25 -9.69 15.87
C ARG A 3 -10.34 -8.55 15.45
N ILE A 4 -9.24 -8.85 14.76
CA ILE A 4 -8.49 -7.87 13.96
C ILE A 4 -9.40 -7.56 12.76
N ALA A 5 -10.44 -6.79 13.02
CA ALA A 5 -11.32 -6.25 12.02
C ALA A 5 -10.64 -5.00 11.46
N SER A 6 -10.46 -4.99 10.13
CA SER A 6 -10.27 -3.77 9.34
C SER A 6 -8.87 -3.13 9.37
N LEU A 7 -7.83 -3.92 9.15
CA LEU A 7 -6.60 -3.41 8.55
C LEU A 7 -6.58 -3.76 7.07
N LEU A 8 -6.88 -2.72 6.28
CA LEU A 8 -6.53 -2.56 4.87
C LEU A 8 -6.66 -3.83 4.05
N PHE A 9 -7.88 -4.05 3.57
CA PHE A 9 -8.17 -4.82 2.37
C PHE A 9 -7.55 -4.09 1.16
N VAL A 10 -6.22 -4.05 1.08
CA VAL A 10 -5.52 -4.03 -0.20
C VAL A 10 -5.41 -5.49 -0.57
N SER A 11 -6.49 -6.01 -1.14
CA SER A 11 -6.44 -7.25 -1.92
C SER A 11 -5.49 -6.98 -3.09
N LEU A 12 -4.22 -7.24 -2.84
CA LEU A 12 -3.18 -7.33 -3.83
C LEU A 12 -3.56 -8.53 -4.72
N LEU A 13 -4.30 -8.26 -5.79
CA LEU A 13 -4.52 -9.21 -6.87
C LEU A 13 -3.15 -9.52 -7.48
N LEU A 14 -2.61 -10.66 -7.06
CA LEU A 14 -1.43 -11.31 -7.61
C LEU A 14 -1.70 -11.63 -9.09
N LEU A 15 -1.14 -10.83 -10.00
CA LEU A 15 -0.84 -11.28 -11.36
C LEU A 15 0.66 -11.52 -11.44
N THR A 16 0.99 -12.80 -11.61
CA THR A 16 2.34 -13.35 -11.75
C THR A 16 3.02 -12.79 -12.99
N GLY A 17 4.16 -12.11 -12.80
CA GLY A 17 5.13 -11.80 -13.85
C GLY A 17 6.53 -12.06 -13.33
N CYS A 18 7.25 -13.00 -13.94
CA CYS A 18 8.62 -13.38 -13.57
C CYS A 18 9.64 -12.38 -14.12
N GLY A 19 10.69 -12.07 -13.35
CA GLY A 19 11.88 -11.40 -13.85
C GLY A 19 12.78 -10.93 -12.72
N ALA A 20 13.81 -11.70 -12.38
CA ALA A 20 14.79 -11.36 -11.36
C ALA A 20 16.00 -10.66 -11.99
N ASN A 21 16.48 -9.56 -11.39
CA ASN A 21 17.92 -9.33 -11.20
C ASN A 21 18.19 -8.16 -10.23
N GLN A 22 19.11 -8.40 -9.28
CA GLN A 22 19.67 -7.44 -8.34
C GLN A 22 21.12 -7.13 -8.75
N SER A 23 21.57 -5.89 -8.58
CA SER A 23 22.80 -5.57 -7.84
C SER A 23 22.98 -4.04 -7.65
N PRO A 24 23.72 -3.61 -6.60
CA PRO A 24 23.75 -2.24 -6.10
C PRO A 24 25.02 -1.48 -6.54
N ASP A 25 25.03 -0.15 -6.40
CA ASP A 25 26.18 0.58 -5.83
C ASP A 25 25.88 2.08 -5.63
N GLY A 26 26.43 2.60 -4.52
CA GLY A 26 26.11 3.89 -3.94
C GLY A 26 26.87 5.08 -4.53
N ALA A 27 26.15 6.19 -4.62
CA ALA A 27 26.66 7.56 -4.55
C ALA A 27 25.54 8.43 -3.97
N ALA A 28 25.88 9.44 -3.17
CA ALA A 28 24.93 10.31 -2.48
C ALA A 28 23.85 10.85 -3.44
N ALA A 29 22.64 10.28 -3.34
CA ALA A 29 21.67 10.33 -4.42
C ALA A 29 20.78 11.57 -4.33
N ILE A 30 20.84 12.41 -5.36
CA ILE A 30 19.59 12.99 -5.88
C ILE A 30 18.75 11.75 -6.22
N SER A 31 17.73 11.44 -5.42
CA SER A 31 16.99 10.18 -5.57
C SER A 31 16.45 10.13 -6.99
N ALA A 32 16.96 9.20 -7.79
CA ALA A 32 16.62 9.13 -9.21
C ALA A 32 15.10 9.04 -9.36
N THR A 33 14.53 9.93 -10.17
CA THR A 33 13.13 9.85 -10.57
C THR A 33 12.96 8.57 -11.38
N VAL A 34 12.02 7.72 -10.94
CA VAL A 34 11.72 6.43 -11.58
C VAL A 34 10.42 6.47 -12.36
N ALA A 35 9.54 7.41 -12.02
CA ALA A 35 8.31 7.71 -12.73
C ALA A 35 7.81 9.11 -12.32
N ALA A 36 6.78 9.61 -12.98
CA ALA A 36 6.07 10.82 -12.58
C ALA A 36 4.56 10.69 -12.87
N ILE A 37 3.73 11.35 -12.06
CA ILE A 37 2.28 11.48 -12.29
C ILE A 37 1.96 12.96 -12.33
N ASN A 38 1.44 13.45 -13.46
CA ASN A 38 1.16 14.87 -13.68
C ASN A 38 2.36 15.78 -13.38
N GLY A 39 3.58 15.29 -13.64
CA GLY A 39 4.84 15.99 -13.34
C GLY A 39 5.34 15.85 -11.90
N GLU A 40 4.55 15.28 -10.97
CA GLU A 40 5.02 14.97 -9.62
C GLU A 40 5.88 13.69 -9.63
N PRO A 41 7.15 13.75 -9.17
CA PRO A 41 8.05 12.61 -9.25
C PRO A 41 7.66 11.49 -8.29
N ILE A 42 7.87 10.26 -8.74
CA ILE A 42 8.06 9.07 -7.94
C ILE A 42 9.55 8.78 -7.97
N THR A 43 10.16 8.66 -6.80
CA THR A 43 11.61 8.51 -6.64
C THR A 43 11.98 7.09 -6.23
N GLN A 44 13.26 6.73 -6.35
CA GLN A 44 13.76 5.47 -5.79
C GLN A 44 13.49 5.37 -4.29
N GLU A 45 13.55 6.48 -3.56
CA GLU A 45 13.23 6.51 -2.13
C GLU A 45 11.76 6.14 -1.84
N ASP A 46 10.84 6.50 -2.74
CA ASP A 46 9.44 6.09 -2.61
C ASP A 46 9.27 4.58 -2.83
N LEU A 47 10.05 3.99 -3.75
CA LEU A 47 10.08 2.54 -3.94
C LEU A 47 10.63 1.83 -2.70
N ASP A 48 11.75 2.30 -2.18
CA ASP A 48 12.40 1.72 -0.98
C ASP A 48 11.47 1.80 0.23
N PHE A 49 10.75 2.91 0.37
CA PHE A 49 9.74 3.08 1.42
C PHE A 49 8.59 2.08 1.28
N TYR A 50 8.00 1.92 0.09
CA TYR A 50 6.93 0.95 -0.13
C TYR A 50 7.40 -0.49 0.05
N GLN A 51 8.64 -0.80 -0.35
CA GLN A 51 9.24 -2.11 -0.11
C GLN A 51 9.35 -2.38 1.40
N LEU A 52 9.77 -1.40 2.20
CA LEU A 52 9.80 -1.53 3.65
C LEU A 52 8.40 -1.78 4.23
N ILE A 53 7.38 -1.04 3.80
CA ILE A 53 6.00 -1.24 4.27
C ILE A 53 5.53 -2.67 4.00
N ASN A 54 5.82 -3.20 2.81
CA ASN A 54 5.47 -4.58 2.48
C ASN A 54 6.24 -5.58 3.34
N ARG A 55 7.54 -5.35 3.60
CA ARG A 55 8.35 -6.19 4.49
C ARG A 55 7.85 -6.16 5.93
N LEU A 56 7.43 -4.99 6.43
CA LEU A 56 6.80 -4.86 7.75
C LEU A 56 5.54 -5.72 7.84
N GLN A 57 4.67 -5.68 6.83
CA GLN A 57 3.45 -6.48 6.80
C GLN A 57 3.75 -7.98 6.79
N ILE A 58 4.72 -8.43 5.97
CA ILE A 58 5.15 -9.83 5.96
C ILE A 58 5.70 -10.25 7.32
N ALA A 59 6.58 -9.44 7.92
CA ALA A 59 7.22 -9.76 9.18
C ALA A 59 6.22 -9.87 10.33
N ILE A 60 5.27 -8.92 10.42
CA ILE A 60 4.19 -8.91 11.42
C ILE A 60 3.30 -10.14 11.25
N ASN A 61 2.87 -10.45 10.02
CA ASN A 61 2.01 -11.61 9.77
C ASN A 61 2.70 -12.92 10.13
N LEU A 62 3.97 -13.08 9.73
CA LEU A 62 4.76 -14.25 10.07
C LEU A 62 4.98 -14.39 11.58
N GLU A 63 5.23 -13.29 12.30
CA GLU A 63 5.36 -13.31 13.76
C GLU A 63 4.03 -13.68 14.44
N ALA A 64 2.90 -13.16 13.96
CA ALA A 64 1.58 -13.53 14.45
C ALA A 64 1.23 -15.01 14.20
N GLU A 65 1.69 -15.59 13.10
CA GLU A 65 1.53 -17.02 12.79
C GLU A 65 2.46 -17.90 13.62
N LYS A 66 3.69 -17.47 13.87
CA LYS A 66 4.64 -18.18 14.77
C LYS A 66 4.09 -18.39 16.18
N GLN A 67 3.18 -17.54 16.64
CA GLN A 67 2.51 -17.69 17.94
C GLN A 67 1.43 -18.78 17.94
N LYS A 68 0.96 -19.21 16.77
CA LYS A 68 -0.20 -20.10 16.61
C LYS A 68 0.16 -21.44 15.97
N LEU A 69 1.11 -21.45 15.05
CA LEU A 69 1.52 -22.61 14.25
C LEU A 69 2.78 -23.25 14.84
N GLN A 70 2.90 -24.57 14.66
CA GLN A 70 4.07 -25.34 15.08
C GLN A 70 4.44 -26.41 14.04
N GLY A 71 5.63 -26.99 14.17
CA GLY A 71 6.08 -28.12 13.35
C GLY A 71 6.00 -27.84 11.84
N LYS A 72 5.34 -28.74 11.10
CA LYS A 72 5.25 -28.68 9.64
C LYS A 72 4.46 -27.47 9.14
N GLU A 73 3.36 -27.11 9.81
CA GLU A 73 2.53 -25.96 9.42
C GLU A 73 3.32 -24.65 9.54
N LEU A 74 4.10 -24.50 10.60
CA LEU A 74 4.99 -23.34 10.76
C LEU A 74 6.07 -23.30 9.66
N ALA A 75 6.65 -24.44 9.33
CA ALA A 75 7.66 -24.51 8.26
C ALA A 75 7.08 -24.13 6.88
N GLU A 76 5.83 -24.51 6.60
CA GLU A 76 5.11 -24.13 5.38
C GLU A 76 4.77 -22.64 5.36
N ALA A 77 4.27 -22.10 6.47
CA ALA A 77 4.02 -20.66 6.62
C ALA A 77 5.29 -19.82 6.38
N ILE A 78 6.43 -20.20 6.99
CA ILE A 78 7.72 -19.53 6.77
C ILE A 78 8.08 -19.53 5.29
N LYS A 79 7.99 -20.67 4.61
CA LYS A 79 8.31 -20.78 3.17
C LYS A 79 7.39 -19.90 2.33
N TYR A 80 6.09 -19.88 2.65
CA TYR A 80 5.11 -19.05 1.96
C TYR A 80 5.48 -17.56 2.08
N TRP A 81 5.68 -17.05 3.28
CA TRP A 81 6.03 -15.63 3.50
C TRP A 81 7.37 -15.24 2.86
N GLN A 82 8.37 -16.12 2.93
CA GLN A 82 9.66 -15.91 2.23
C GLN A 82 9.48 -15.87 0.70
N SER A 83 8.59 -16.68 0.14
CA SER A 83 8.32 -16.65 -1.31
C SER A 83 7.70 -15.32 -1.77
N LEU A 84 6.97 -14.64 -0.89
CA LEU A 84 6.35 -13.35 -1.18
C LEU A 84 7.34 -12.18 -1.18
N GLU A 85 8.49 -12.29 -0.50
CA GLU A 85 9.47 -11.19 -0.42
C GLU A 85 9.91 -10.67 -1.79
N LYS A 86 10.10 -11.60 -2.76
CA LYS A 86 10.46 -11.24 -4.14
C LYS A 86 9.33 -10.50 -4.85
N VAL A 87 8.10 -10.95 -4.66
CA VAL A 87 6.91 -10.37 -5.30
C VAL A 87 6.65 -8.96 -4.78
N VAL A 88 6.75 -8.75 -3.46
CA VAL A 88 6.46 -7.45 -2.85
C VAL A 88 7.61 -6.43 -2.97
N SER A 89 8.78 -6.89 -3.42
CA SER A 89 9.94 -6.05 -3.72
C SER A 89 10.10 -5.76 -5.21
N ASP A 90 9.24 -6.35 -6.06
CA ASP A 90 9.29 -6.10 -7.49
C ASP A 90 8.97 -4.62 -7.80
N ARG A 91 9.79 -4.01 -8.64
CA ARG A 91 9.70 -2.59 -8.98
C ARG A 91 8.36 -2.24 -9.60
N ASN A 92 7.84 -3.06 -10.50
CA ASN A 92 6.58 -2.79 -11.19
C ASN A 92 5.40 -2.89 -10.22
N ASN A 93 5.43 -3.86 -9.30
CA ASN A 93 4.45 -3.98 -8.23
C ASN A 93 4.48 -2.76 -7.29
N LEU A 94 5.66 -2.28 -6.90
CA LEU A 94 5.82 -1.10 -6.05
C LEU A 94 5.32 0.17 -6.76
N LEU A 95 5.73 0.38 -8.03
CA LEU A 95 5.24 1.49 -8.86
C LEU A 95 3.71 1.45 -9.00
N THR A 96 3.15 0.27 -9.25
CA THR A 96 1.69 0.10 -9.37
C THR A 96 0.98 0.48 -8.08
N GLN A 97 1.51 0.10 -6.91
CA GLN A 97 0.94 0.49 -5.61
C GLN A 97 0.97 2.01 -5.41
N ILE A 98 2.10 2.65 -5.71
CA ILE A 98 2.26 4.11 -5.59
C ILE A 98 1.29 4.84 -6.53
N ILE A 99 1.26 4.43 -7.81
CA ILE A 99 0.42 5.04 -8.83
C ILE A 99 -1.06 4.92 -8.48
N ARG A 100 -1.51 3.72 -8.08
CA ARG A 100 -2.91 3.50 -7.69
C ARG A 100 -3.30 4.38 -6.50
N LEU A 101 -2.47 4.45 -5.45
CA LEU A 101 -2.77 5.29 -4.29
C LEU A 101 -2.82 6.78 -4.66
N ARG A 102 -1.84 7.27 -5.41
CA ARG A 102 -1.80 8.67 -5.87
C ARG A 102 -2.98 9.00 -6.76
N ALA A 103 -3.34 8.11 -7.69
CA ALA A 103 -4.47 8.30 -8.60
C ALA A 103 -5.79 8.49 -7.84
N VAL A 104 -6.10 7.59 -6.90
CA VAL A 104 -7.33 7.70 -6.09
C VAL A 104 -7.27 8.92 -5.18
N SER A 105 -6.11 9.25 -4.62
CA SER A 105 -5.95 10.46 -3.82
C SER A 105 -6.17 11.74 -4.64
N LEU A 106 -5.76 11.79 -5.90
CA LEU A 106 -6.03 12.91 -6.80
C LEU A 106 -7.51 13.01 -7.13
N LEU A 107 -8.15 11.88 -7.45
CA LEU A 107 -9.60 11.83 -7.67
C LEU A 107 -10.39 12.33 -6.45
N ALA A 108 -9.96 11.98 -5.24
CA ALA A 108 -10.57 12.48 -4.02
C ALA A 108 -10.54 14.00 -3.97
N LYS A 109 -9.37 14.60 -4.27
CA LYS A 109 -9.20 16.06 -4.30
C LYS A 109 -10.04 16.71 -5.40
N GLU A 110 -10.12 16.11 -6.59
CA GLU A 110 -10.99 16.57 -7.69
C GLU A 110 -12.47 16.59 -7.30
N LYS A 111 -12.90 15.65 -6.46
CA LYS A 111 -14.25 15.61 -5.86
C LYS A 111 -14.45 16.58 -4.70
N GLY A 112 -13.44 17.39 -4.35
CA GLY A 112 -13.49 18.35 -3.25
C GLY A 112 -13.19 17.76 -1.87
N HIS A 113 -12.74 16.51 -1.78
CA HIS A 113 -12.33 15.94 -0.49
C HIS A 113 -10.99 16.51 -0.03
N THR A 114 -10.87 16.63 1.29
CA THR A 114 -9.61 16.96 1.98
C THR A 114 -9.32 15.93 3.05
N ALA A 115 -8.04 15.76 3.39
CA ALA A 115 -7.60 15.00 4.56
C ALA A 115 -7.15 16.00 5.63
N SER A 116 -7.88 16.08 6.74
CA SER A 116 -7.50 16.90 7.87
C SER A 116 -6.33 16.27 8.64
N ASP A 117 -5.54 17.09 9.32
CA ASP A 117 -4.44 16.60 10.15
C ASP A 117 -4.91 15.64 11.26
N SER A 118 -6.11 15.86 11.79
CA SER A 118 -6.70 14.99 12.82
C SER A 118 -7.05 13.61 12.26
N GLU A 119 -7.64 13.53 11.06
CA GLU A 119 -7.92 12.24 10.41
C GLU A 119 -6.63 11.47 10.12
N VAL A 120 -5.58 12.16 9.67
CA VAL A 120 -4.27 11.57 9.40
C VAL A 120 -3.64 11.07 10.69
N GLU A 121 -3.62 11.87 11.76
CA GLU A 121 -3.02 11.45 13.03
C GLU A 121 -3.78 10.29 13.67
N ASN A 122 -5.10 10.29 13.59
CA ASN A 122 -5.91 9.17 14.10
C ASN A 122 -5.57 7.85 13.40
N GLU A 123 -5.31 7.88 12.10
CA GLU A 123 -4.91 6.68 11.35
C GLU A 123 -3.44 6.31 11.60
N MET A 124 -2.56 7.29 11.73
CA MET A 124 -1.16 7.09 12.10
C MET A 124 -1.02 6.46 13.49
N GLN A 125 -1.82 6.89 14.46
CA GLN A 125 -1.78 6.38 15.82
C GLN A 125 -2.14 4.88 15.88
N LYS A 126 -3.18 4.46 15.16
CA LYS A 126 -3.53 3.03 15.03
C LYS A 126 -2.35 2.21 14.51
N VAL A 127 -1.59 2.76 13.58
CA VAL A 127 -0.47 2.06 12.93
C VAL A 127 0.76 2.00 13.82
N LYS A 128 1.05 3.10 14.55
CA LYS A 128 2.05 3.12 15.62
C LYS A 128 1.75 2.04 16.67
N GLU A 129 0.51 1.94 17.11
CA GLU A 129 0.07 0.93 18.07
C GLU A 129 0.23 -0.50 17.55
N ILE A 130 -0.01 -0.74 16.27
CA ILE A 130 0.20 -2.05 15.65
C ILE A 130 1.70 -2.36 15.61
N TYR A 131 2.53 -1.46 15.08
CA TYR A 131 3.97 -1.72 14.97
C TYR A 131 4.65 -1.89 16.33
N ALA A 132 4.19 -1.18 17.37
CA ALA A 132 4.68 -1.33 18.73
C ALA A 132 4.42 -2.71 19.35
N GLN A 133 3.44 -3.47 18.84
CA GLN A 133 3.14 -4.83 19.33
C GLN A 133 4.12 -5.89 18.81
N TYR A 134 4.93 -5.55 17.80
CA TYR A 134 5.81 -6.49 17.12
C TYR A 134 7.27 -6.00 17.16
N PRO A 135 8.15 -6.63 17.95
CA PRO A 135 9.56 -6.25 18.03
C PRO A 135 10.24 -6.20 16.66
N VAL A 136 9.93 -7.15 15.76
CA VAL A 136 10.48 -7.18 14.40
C VAL A 136 10.12 -5.93 13.59
N ALA A 137 8.92 -5.40 13.78
CA ALA A 137 8.47 -4.19 13.09
C ALA A 137 9.21 -2.96 13.60
N THR A 138 9.36 -2.87 14.92
CA THR A 138 10.11 -1.78 15.58
C THR A 138 11.57 -1.76 15.12
N ASP A 139 12.21 -2.92 15.00
CA ASP A 139 13.61 -3.02 14.56
C ASP A 139 13.78 -2.63 13.09
N LEU A 140 12.86 -3.07 12.21
CA LEU A 140 12.87 -2.68 10.79
C LEU A 140 12.69 -1.17 10.60
N ILE A 141 11.81 -0.53 11.38
CA ILE A 141 11.60 0.92 11.36
C ILE A 141 12.87 1.66 11.80
N LYS A 142 13.51 1.20 12.89
CA LYS A 142 14.78 1.76 13.36
C LYS A 142 15.89 1.67 12.31
N GLN A 143 16.03 0.52 11.65
CA GLN A 143 17.03 0.29 10.61
C GLN A 143 16.84 1.21 9.39
N TYR A 144 15.60 1.53 9.04
CA TYR A 144 15.30 2.48 7.95
C TYR A 144 15.56 3.94 8.34
N GLY A 145 15.60 4.24 9.63
CA GLY A 145 15.62 5.59 10.18
C GLY A 145 14.22 6.01 10.61
N GLU A 146 13.97 6.00 11.91
CA GLU A 146 12.65 6.16 12.49
C GLU A 146 11.97 7.50 12.13
N ALA A 147 12.69 8.62 12.25
CA ALA A 147 12.15 9.94 11.89
C ALA A 147 11.78 10.01 10.39
N LYS A 148 12.62 9.44 9.53
CA LYS A 148 12.40 9.35 8.09
C LYS A 148 11.18 8.48 7.78
N PHE A 149 11.07 7.32 8.43
CA PHE A 149 9.93 6.41 8.32
C PHE A 149 8.62 7.15 8.63
N TRP A 150 8.52 7.75 9.83
CA TRP A 150 7.29 8.39 10.27
C TRP A 150 6.91 9.61 9.43
N SER A 151 7.89 10.35 8.91
CA SER A 151 7.64 11.43 7.96
C SER A 151 7.02 10.93 6.67
N LYS A 152 7.61 9.90 6.02
CA LYS A 152 7.07 9.30 4.79
C LYS A 152 5.70 8.64 5.03
N GLN A 153 5.54 7.97 6.18
CA GLN A 153 4.29 7.35 6.59
C GLN A 153 3.18 8.40 6.70
N ARG A 154 3.43 9.57 7.31
CA ARG A 154 2.42 10.64 7.40
C ARG A 154 1.94 11.09 6.01
N SER A 155 2.86 11.31 5.07
CA SER A 155 2.51 11.68 3.69
C SER A 155 1.70 10.59 2.98
N GLN A 156 2.04 9.32 3.19
CA GLN A 156 1.26 8.21 2.65
C GLN A 156 -0.15 8.18 3.25
N TYR A 157 -0.29 8.45 4.56
CA TYR A 157 -1.56 8.42 5.25
C TYR A 157 -2.51 9.55 4.85
N GLN A 158 -2.00 10.71 4.44
CA GLN A 158 -2.81 11.74 3.79
C GLN A 158 -3.52 11.19 2.53
N MET A 159 -2.79 10.46 1.68
CA MET A 159 -3.36 9.85 0.47
C MET A 159 -4.32 8.69 0.81
N ILE A 160 -4.03 7.91 1.85
CA ILE A 160 -4.90 6.83 2.32
C ILE A 160 -6.23 7.39 2.84
N VAL A 161 -6.21 8.45 3.65
CA VAL A 161 -7.43 9.10 4.15
C VAL A 161 -8.28 9.60 2.99
N LEU A 162 -7.67 10.26 2.00
CA LEU A 162 -8.36 10.69 0.78
C LEU A 162 -8.97 9.50 0.01
N SER A 163 -8.22 8.40 -0.13
CA SER A 163 -8.69 7.20 -0.82
C SER A 163 -9.85 6.52 -0.11
N LYS A 164 -9.85 6.50 1.23
CA LYS A 164 -10.98 6.00 2.04
C LYS A 164 -12.25 6.82 1.80
N LYS A 165 -12.15 8.13 1.59
CA LYS A 165 -13.31 8.98 1.27
C LYS A 165 -13.92 8.60 -0.09
N VAL A 166 -13.09 8.34 -1.11
CA VAL A 166 -13.56 7.83 -2.40
C VAL A 166 -14.24 6.47 -2.28
N GLN A 167 -13.67 5.55 -1.48
CA GLN A 167 -14.30 4.25 -1.21
C GLN A 167 -15.66 4.42 -0.52
N GLN A 168 -15.75 5.35 0.44
CA GLN A 168 -16.99 5.64 1.14
C GLN A 168 -18.06 6.26 0.22
N ASP A 169 -17.68 7.16 -0.68
CA ASP A 169 -18.58 7.70 -1.70
C ASP A 169 -19.15 6.58 -2.58
N VAL A 170 -18.28 5.70 -3.09
CA VAL A 170 -18.67 4.56 -3.92
C VAL A 170 -19.64 3.65 -3.17
N LEU A 171 -19.33 3.33 -1.91
CA LEU A 171 -20.20 2.53 -1.06
C LEU A 171 -21.57 3.18 -0.87
N ASN A 172 -21.62 4.49 -0.63
CA ASN A 172 -22.86 5.24 -0.45
C ASN A 172 -23.69 5.25 -1.74
N THR A 173 -23.06 5.50 -2.90
CA THR A 173 -23.73 5.45 -4.20
C THR A 173 -24.30 4.07 -4.50
N VAL A 174 -23.55 3.00 -4.23
CA VAL A 174 -24.03 1.62 -4.45
C VAL A 174 -25.21 1.29 -3.54
N LYS A 175 -25.16 1.68 -2.26
CA LYS A 175 -26.29 1.49 -1.32
C LYS A 175 -27.54 2.24 -1.75
N GLN A 176 -27.39 3.47 -2.23
CA GLN A 176 -28.50 4.28 -2.73
C GLN A 176 -29.13 3.68 -4.00
N ALA A 177 -28.30 3.18 -4.93
CA ALA A 177 -28.77 2.56 -6.16
C ALA A 177 -29.36 1.16 -5.95
N ASN A 178 -28.98 0.46 -4.87
CA ASN A 178 -29.38 -0.91 -4.58
C ASN A 178 -29.90 -1.04 -3.14
N PRO A 179 -31.03 -0.40 -2.78
CA PRO A 179 -31.51 -0.36 -1.39
C PRO A 179 -31.93 -1.73 -0.84
N GLN A 180 -32.15 -2.72 -1.71
CA GLN A 180 -32.52 -4.10 -1.34
C GLN A 180 -31.31 -5.06 -1.29
N ALA A 181 -30.13 -4.62 -1.71
CA ALA A 181 -28.95 -5.47 -1.71
C ALA A 181 -28.44 -5.67 -0.28
N GLU A 182 -28.05 -6.91 0.05
CA GLU A 182 -27.49 -7.25 1.35
C GLU A 182 -26.02 -6.83 1.47
N GLY A 183 -25.49 -6.76 2.70
CA GLY A 183 -24.16 -6.19 2.97
C GLY A 183 -23.01 -6.82 2.16
N LYS A 184 -23.04 -8.12 1.88
CA LYS A 184 -22.00 -8.78 1.05
C LYS A 184 -22.09 -8.37 -0.42
N GLU A 185 -23.30 -8.32 -0.96
CA GLU A 185 -23.56 -7.92 -2.35
C GLU A 185 -23.17 -6.45 -2.57
N VAL A 186 -23.58 -5.58 -1.65
CA VAL A 186 -23.19 -4.16 -1.64
C VAL A 186 -21.67 -3.99 -1.69
N ASN A 187 -20.92 -4.78 -0.92
CA ASN A 187 -19.46 -4.70 -0.91
C ASN A 187 -18.84 -5.15 -2.24
N VAL A 188 -19.36 -6.20 -2.87
CA VAL A 188 -18.87 -6.67 -4.19
C VAL A 188 -19.14 -5.62 -5.26
N LEU A 189 -20.35 -5.05 -5.28
CA LEU A 189 -20.71 -3.99 -6.22
C LEU A 189 -19.87 -2.73 -6.01
N ALA A 190 -19.66 -2.33 -4.74
CA ALA A 190 -18.81 -1.21 -4.39
C ALA A 190 -17.35 -1.43 -4.82
N GLN A 191 -16.80 -2.63 -4.61
CA GLN A 191 -15.44 -2.95 -5.04
C GLN A 191 -15.31 -2.87 -6.57
N LYS A 192 -16.25 -3.46 -7.31
CA LYS A 192 -16.25 -3.37 -8.78
C LYS A 192 -16.29 -1.92 -9.24
N LYS A 193 -17.19 -1.12 -8.66
CA LYS A 193 -17.35 0.29 -9.01
C LYS A 193 -16.11 1.12 -8.66
N TYR A 194 -15.44 0.80 -7.57
CA TYR A 194 -14.18 1.41 -7.17
C TYR A 194 -13.06 1.11 -8.18
N GLU A 195 -12.92 -0.13 -8.63
CA GLU A 195 -11.92 -0.50 -9.64
C GLU A 195 -12.19 0.17 -10.99
N GLU A 196 -13.45 0.21 -11.44
CA GLU A 196 -13.85 0.95 -12.65
C GLU A 196 -13.45 2.44 -12.57
N LEU A 197 -13.71 3.05 -11.41
CA LEU A 197 -13.39 4.44 -11.16
C LEU A 197 -11.88 4.69 -11.14
N LEU A 198 -11.10 3.79 -10.55
CA LEU A 198 -9.65 3.85 -10.55
C LEU A 198 -9.07 3.71 -11.97
N VAL A 199 -9.53 2.74 -12.75
CA VAL A 199 -9.10 2.59 -14.16
C VAL A 199 -9.43 3.84 -14.96
N SER A 200 -10.64 4.38 -14.79
CA SER A 200 -11.05 5.64 -15.41
C SER A 200 -10.11 6.79 -15.04
N GLN A 201 -9.79 6.94 -13.75
CA GLN A 201 -8.87 7.98 -13.28
C GLN A 201 -7.45 7.77 -13.83
N MET A 202 -6.94 6.54 -13.86
CA MET A 202 -5.61 6.28 -14.42
C MET A 202 -5.52 6.70 -15.89
N GLY A 203 -6.63 6.63 -16.64
CA GLY A 203 -6.71 7.11 -18.03
C GLY A 203 -6.66 8.63 -18.19
N THR A 204 -6.90 9.41 -17.13
CA THR A 204 -6.83 10.90 -17.17
C THR A 204 -5.47 11.45 -16.75
N LEU A 205 -4.63 10.62 -16.13
CA LEU A 205 -3.34 11.03 -15.58
C LEU A 205 -2.22 10.95 -16.62
N LYS A 206 -1.31 11.93 -16.59
CA LYS A 206 -0.06 11.85 -17.33
C LYS A 206 0.94 11.05 -16.51
N ILE A 207 1.06 9.76 -16.81
CA ILE A 207 2.00 8.86 -16.15
C ILE A 207 3.21 8.65 -17.05
N GLU A 208 4.38 9.02 -16.57
CA GLU A 208 5.66 8.79 -17.24
C GLU A 208 6.45 7.77 -16.42
N ILE A 209 6.90 6.69 -17.05
CA ILE A 209 7.80 5.71 -16.40
C ILE A 209 9.19 5.92 -17.00
N HIS A 210 10.15 6.20 -16.13
CA HIS A 210 11.54 6.43 -16.51
C HIS A 210 12.31 5.14 -16.24
N ASP A 211 12.33 4.27 -17.25
CA ASP A 211 13.21 3.12 -17.23
C ASP A 211 14.65 3.57 -17.48
N LYS A 212 15.58 3.11 -16.65
CA LYS A 212 16.97 3.01 -17.08
C LYS A 212 17.01 1.92 -18.14
N LYS A 213 16.82 2.29 -19.42
CA LYS A 213 17.39 1.49 -20.50
C LYS A 213 18.91 1.55 -20.31
N THR A 214 19.48 0.49 -19.76
CA THR A 214 20.85 0.11 -20.08
C THR A 214 20.85 -0.25 -21.57
N GLU A 215 21.26 0.70 -22.41
CA GLU A 215 21.94 0.36 -23.66
C GLU A 215 23.32 -0.24 -23.35
#